data_AF-A0A258H1P9-F1
#
_entry.id   AF-A0A258H1P9-F1
#
_cell.length_a   1.000
_cell.length_b   1.000
_cell.length_c   1.000
_cell.angle_alpha   90.00
_cell.angle_beta   90.00
_cell.angle_gamma   90.00
#
_symmetry.space_group_name_H-M   'P 1'
#
loop_
_entity.id
_entity.type
_entity.pdbx_description
1 polymer ?
#
loop_
_entity_poly.entity_id
_entity_poly.type
_entity_poly.pdbx_seq_one_letter_code
_entity_poly.pdbx_strand_id
1 'polypeptide(L)'
;MSLVRLPSWAYTLIAILPALAFVLTPTIQDPALRIGSGAVVLVWLVAFTLYAWVRLDEPSREAHKFAWFWGGAPGLVVIQLVAVGAIASPLLAEPVAAFVATQSAAGATPEGGFFVGVFSAAIFQIAGYGLVWTCWWLSKRAGR
;
A
#
# COMPACT_ATOMS: atom_id res chain seq x y z
N MET A 1 -17.93 11.54 -26.68
CA MET A 1 -16.48 11.30 -26.46
C MET A 1 -16.29 9.81 -26.16
N SER A 2 -15.73 9.03 -27.08
CA SER A 2 -15.38 7.64 -26.77
C SER A 2 -14.15 7.67 -25.86
N LEU A 3 -14.33 7.37 -24.58
CA LEU A 3 -13.21 7.08 -23.69
C LEU A 3 -12.40 5.95 -24.33
N VAL A 4 -11.10 6.19 -24.55
CA VAL A 4 -10.18 5.23 -25.15
C VAL A 4 -10.35 3.90 -24.41
N ARG A 5 -10.62 2.79 -25.13
CA ARG A 5 -10.76 1.46 -24.53
C ARG A 5 -9.39 0.92 -24.12
N LEU A 6 -8.82 1.51 -23.08
CA LEU A 6 -7.60 1.01 -22.45
C LEU A 6 -7.92 -0.24 -21.61
N PRO A 7 -6.95 -1.15 -21.43
CA PRO A 7 -7.07 -2.25 -20.49
C PRO A 7 -7.16 -1.76 -19.03
N SER A 8 -7.77 -2.55 -18.15
CA SER A 8 -7.99 -2.18 -16.73
C SER A 8 -6.70 -1.76 -16.00
N TRP A 9 -5.58 -2.43 -16.25
CA TRP A 9 -4.28 -2.10 -15.65
C TRP A 9 -3.78 -0.70 -16.01
N ALA A 10 -4.13 -0.17 -17.19
CA ALA A 10 -3.72 1.17 -17.58
C ALA A 10 -4.41 2.23 -16.72
N TYR A 11 -5.69 2.01 -16.35
CA TYR A 11 -6.40 2.88 -15.42
C TYR A 11 -5.83 2.82 -14.00
N THR A 12 -5.32 1.67 -13.58
CA THR A 12 -4.57 1.55 -12.33
C THR A 12 -3.29 2.39 -12.35
N LEU A 13 -2.55 2.40 -13.46
CA LEU A 13 -1.38 3.28 -13.59
C LEU A 13 -1.76 4.76 -13.60
N ILE A 14 -2.84 5.12 -14.30
CA ILE A 14 -3.39 6.50 -14.30
C ILE A 14 -3.79 6.93 -12.89
N ALA A 15 -4.29 6.01 -12.06
CA ALA A 15 -4.61 6.29 -10.66
C ALA A 15 -3.36 6.52 -9.80
N ILE A 16 -2.34 5.66 -9.95
CA ILE A 16 -1.18 5.59 -9.03
C ILE A 16 -0.12 6.64 -9.36
N LEU A 17 0.18 6.89 -10.65
CA LEU A 17 1.31 7.75 -11.04
C LEU A 17 1.20 9.19 -10.50
N PRO A 18 0.04 9.87 -10.56
CA PRO A 18 -0.11 11.21 -9.96
C PRO A 18 0.03 11.20 -8.44
N ALA A 19 -0.44 10.14 -7.77
CA ALA A 19 -0.28 10.01 -6.32
C ALA A 19 1.19 9.81 -5.93
N LEU A 20 1.93 8.98 -6.67
CA LEU A 20 3.38 8.83 -6.49
C LEU A 20 4.10 10.15 -6.75
N ALA A 21 3.77 10.86 -7.84
CA ALA A 21 4.38 12.14 -8.14
C ALA A 21 4.13 13.15 -7.01
N PHE A 22 2.90 13.24 -6.50
CA PHE A 22 2.55 14.11 -5.37
C PHE A 22 3.35 13.80 -4.09
N VAL A 23 3.55 12.52 -3.78
CA VAL A 23 4.33 12.10 -2.60
C VAL A 23 5.83 12.38 -2.79
N LEU A 24 6.36 12.12 -4.00
CA LEU A 24 7.79 12.20 -4.29
C LEU A 24 8.27 13.60 -4.65
N THR A 25 7.37 14.55 -4.94
CA THR A 25 7.73 15.93 -5.28
C THR A 25 7.16 16.91 -4.26
N PRO A 26 7.86 17.14 -3.12
CA PRO A 26 7.41 18.08 -2.10
C PRO A 26 7.70 19.54 -2.51
N THR A 27 7.21 19.96 -3.68
CA THR A 27 7.42 21.30 -4.23
C THR A 27 6.42 22.32 -3.68
N ILE A 28 5.27 21.87 -3.16
CA ILE A 28 4.24 22.73 -2.57
C ILE A 28 4.57 22.98 -1.09
N GLN A 29 5.04 24.20 -0.81
CA GLN A 29 5.41 24.63 0.55
C GLN A 29 4.21 25.15 1.35
N ASP A 30 3.21 25.73 0.69
CA ASP A 30 1.98 26.22 1.35
C ASP A 30 1.15 25.03 1.88
N PRO A 31 0.90 24.94 3.19
CA PRO A 31 0.15 23.84 3.80
C PRO A 31 -1.29 23.72 3.26
N ALA A 32 -1.98 24.84 3.03
CA ALA A 32 -3.36 24.82 2.56
C ALA A 32 -3.45 24.29 1.12
N LEU A 33 -2.54 24.75 0.25
CA LEU A 33 -2.44 24.23 -1.12
C LEU A 33 -2.04 22.76 -1.14
N ARG A 34 -1.15 22.32 -0.23
CA ARG A 34 -0.73 20.92 -0.12
C ARG A 34 -1.88 20.01 0.31
N ILE A 35 -2.69 20.43 1.28
CA ILE A 35 -3.88 19.68 1.71
C ILE A 35 -4.91 19.64 0.57
N GLY A 36 -5.20 20.79 -0.06
CA GLY A 36 -6.16 20.87 -1.16
C GLY A 36 -5.78 19.99 -2.35
N SER A 37 -4.52 20.05 -2.79
CA SER A 37 -4.00 19.19 -3.86
C SER A 37 -3.98 17.71 -3.46
N GLY A 38 -3.63 17.38 -2.22
CA GLY A 38 -3.71 16.02 -1.69
C GLY A 38 -5.13 15.45 -1.73
N ALA A 39 -6.14 16.26 -1.41
CA ALA A 39 -7.54 15.86 -1.50
C ALA A 39 -7.96 15.58 -2.96
N VAL A 40 -7.53 16.41 -3.91
CA VAL A 40 -7.78 16.20 -5.35
C VAL A 40 -7.12 14.91 -5.84
N VAL A 41 -5.87 14.67 -5.46
CA VAL A 41 -5.13 13.43 -5.78
C VAL A 41 -5.83 12.20 -5.18
N LEU A 42 -6.35 12.29 -3.97
CA LEU A 42 -7.11 11.21 -3.34
C LEU A 42 -8.40 10.89 -4.11
N VAL A 43 -9.19 11.92 -4.45
CA VAL A 43 -10.40 11.75 -5.26
C VAL A 43 -10.07 11.13 -6.62
N TRP A 44 -8.99 11.59 -7.27
CA TRP A 44 -8.49 11.01 -8.51
C TRP A 44 -8.16 9.52 -8.36
N LEU A 45 -7.38 9.17 -7.34
CA LEU A 45 -6.97 7.79 -7.08
C LEU A 45 -8.18 6.87 -6.86
N VAL A 46 -9.15 7.30 -6.05
CA VAL A 46 -10.37 6.53 -5.80
C VAL A 46 -11.18 6.38 -7.08
N ALA A 47 -11.41 7.46 -7.83
CA ALA A 47 -12.21 7.43 -9.04
C ALA A 47 -11.66 6.46 -10.09
N PHE A 48 -10.35 6.53 -10.37
CA PHE A 48 -9.72 5.65 -11.36
C PHE A 48 -9.55 4.22 -10.87
N THR A 49 -9.35 4.00 -9.58
CA THR A 49 -9.32 2.64 -8.99
C THR A 49 -10.69 1.97 -9.10
N LEU A 50 -11.78 2.68 -8.76
CA LEU A 50 -13.14 2.17 -8.93
C LEU A 50 -13.46 1.92 -10.40
N TYR A 51 -13.05 2.82 -11.28
CA TYR A 51 -13.23 2.68 -12.72
C TYR A 51 -12.47 1.48 -13.29
N ALA A 52 -11.28 1.18 -12.78
CA ALA A 52 -10.53 -0.03 -13.11
C ALA A 52 -11.24 -1.28 -12.56
N TRP A 53 -11.72 -1.22 -11.32
CA TRP A 53 -12.37 -2.33 -10.61
C TRP A 53 -13.61 -2.85 -11.35
N VAL A 54 -14.51 -1.97 -11.78
CA VAL A 54 -15.75 -2.36 -12.49
C VAL A 54 -15.48 -3.00 -13.86
N ARG A 55 -14.26 -2.91 -14.39
CA ARG A 55 -13.84 -3.50 -15.67
C ARG A 55 -13.11 -4.83 -15.53
N LEU A 56 -12.79 -5.23 -14.32
CA LEU A 56 -12.15 -6.52 -14.08
C LEU A 56 -13.14 -7.66 -14.33
N ASP A 57 -12.67 -8.71 -14.98
CA ASP A 57 -13.40 -9.97 -15.06
C ASP A 57 -13.62 -10.57 -13.65
N GLU A 58 -14.61 -11.46 -13.55
CA GLU A 58 -14.97 -12.07 -12.28
C GLU A 58 -13.81 -12.87 -11.64
N PRO A 59 -13.06 -13.71 -12.38
CA PRO A 59 -11.91 -14.42 -11.81
C PRO A 59 -10.86 -13.47 -11.21
N SER A 60 -10.54 -12.37 -11.90
CA SER A 60 -9.58 -11.37 -11.41
C SER A 60 -10.09 -10.70 -10.14
N ARG A 61 -11.38 -10.35 -10.07
CA ARG A 61 -11.99 -9.80 -8.84
C ARG A 61 -11.95 -10.79 -7.69
N GLU A 62 -12.23 -12.06 -7.92
CA GLU A 62 -12.08 -13.10 -6.91
C GLU A 62 -10.63 -13.26 -6.42
N ALA A 63 -9.65 -13.20 -7.33
CA ALA A 63 -8.23 -13.22 -6.98
C ALA A 63 -7.87 -12.08 -6.01
N HIS A 64 -8.31 -10.85 -6.33
CA HIS A 64 -8.07 -9.67 -5.50
C HIS A 64 -8.71 -9.81 -4.11
N LYS A 65 -9.99 -10.22 -4.04
CA LYS A 65 -10.71 -10.41 -2.77
C LYS A 65 -10.05 -11.49 -1.91
N PHE A 66 -9.75 -12.64 -2.52
CA PHE A 66 -9.11 -13.76 -1.84
C PHE A 66 -7.73 -13.38 -1.29
N ALA A 67 -6.90 -12.76 -2.12
CA ALA A 67 -5.57 -12.31 -1.71
C ALA A 67 -5.58 -11.22 -0.64
N TRP A 68 -6.56 -10.31 -0.70
CA TRP A 68 -6.71 -9.29 0.34
C TRP A 68 -7.05 -9.91 1.69
N PHE A 69 -8.02 -10.82 1.72
CA PHE A 69 -8.47 -11.44 2.96
C PHE A 69 -7.43 -12.40 3.55
N TRP A 70 -6.83 -13.25 2.73
CA TRP A 70 -5.91 -14.30 3.19
C TRP A 70 -4.43 -13.91 3.19
N GLY A 71 -4.07 -12.80 2.54
CA GLY A 71 -2.69 -12.32 2.44
C GLY A 71 -2.50 -10.92 3.03
N GLY A 72 -3.26 -9.95 2.50
CA GLY A 72 -3.13 -8.55 2.89
C GLY A 72 -3.44 -8.29 4.36
N ALA A 73 -4.61 -8.73 4.84
CA ALA A 73 -5.02 -8.55 6.23
C ALA A 73 -4.09 -9.28 7.22
N PRO A 74 -3.72 -10.57 7.02
CA PRO A 74 -2.72 -11.23 7.86
C PRO A 74 -1.35 -10.54 7.84
N GLY A 75 -0.92 -10.01 6.70
CA GLY A 75 0.31 -9.21 6.61
C GLY A 75 0.30 -8.01 7.57
N LEU A 76 -0.82 -7.28 7.64
CA LEU A 76 -1.00 -6.20 8.62
C LEU A 76 -1.00 -6.69 10.07
N VAL A 77 -1.58 -7.86 10.35
CA VAL A 77 -1.56 -8.44 11.70
C VAL A 77 -0.12 -8.77 12.12
N VAL A 78 0.69 -9.34 11.22
CA VAL A 78 2.09 -9.69 11.51
C VAL A 78 2.90 -8.47 11.95
N ILE A 79 2.85 -7.38 11.20
CA ILE A 79 3.57 -6.15 11.55
C ILE A 79 3.00 -5.48 12.81
N GLN A 80 1.70 -5.58 13.05
CA GLN A 80 1.09 -5.10 14.30
C GLN A 80 1.59 -5.90 15.52
N LEU A 81 1.78 -7.22 15.39
CA LEU A 81 2.36 -8.05 16.45
C LEU A 81 3.82 -7.67 16.74
N VAL A 82 4.59 -7.33 15.71
CA VAL A 82 5.96 -6.80 15.90
C VAL A 82 5.92 -5.48 16.66
N ALA A 83 5.03 -4.56 16.29
CA ALA A 83 4.88 -3.26 16.97
C ALA A 83 4.47 -3.43 18.45
N VAL A 84 3.47 -4.28 18.74
CA VAL A 84 3.04 -4.59 20.12
C VAL A 84 4.17 -5.28 20.89
N GLY A 85 4.86 -6.21 20.26
CA GLY A 85 6.00 -6.91 20.85
C GLY A 85 7.14 -5.97 21.24
N ALA A 86 7.41 -4.95 20.41
CA ALA A 86 8.41 -3.92 20.72
C ALA A 86 8.03 -3.05 21.93
N ILE A 87 6.73 -2.83 22.16
CA ILE A 87 6.25 -2.10 23.35
C ILE A 87 6.32 -2.99 24.59
N ALA A 88 5.97 -4.27 24.45
CA ALA A 88 5.82 -5.20 25.57
C ALA A 88 7.13 -5.89 26.00
N SER A 89 8.17 -5.89 25.16
CA SER A 89 9.38 -6.68 25.39
C SER A 89 10.67 -5.93 25.00
N PRO A 90 11.65 -5.82 25.92
CA PRO A 90 12.97 -5.27 25.61
C PRO A 90 13.69 -6.01 24.47
N LEU A 91 13.39 -7.31 24.29
CA LEU A 91 13.97 -8.14 23.22
C LEU A 91 13.64 -7.59 21.82
N LEU A 92 12.46 -7.00 21.64
CA LEU A 92 12.01 -6.44 20.38
C LEU A 92 12.12 -4.91 20.34
N ALA A 93 12.14 -4.25 21.51
CA ALA A 93 12.28 -2.79 21.61
C ALA A 93 13.58 -2.29 20.97
N GLU A 94 14.73 -2.83 21.38
CA GLU A 94 16.05 -2.39 20.90
C GLU A 94 16.23 -2.61 19.39
N PRO A 95 15.93 -3.79 18.80
CA PRO A 95 16.02 -3.99 17.35
C PRO A 95 15.09 -3.07 16.56
N VAL A 96 13.87 -2.81 17.04
CA VAL A 96 12.93 -1.91 16.36
C VAL A 96 13.38 -0.47 16.45
N ALA A 97 13.88 -0.01 17.60
CA ALA A 97 14.45 1.33 17.76
C ALA A 97 15.66 1.52 16.85
N ALA A 98 16.56 0.54 16.78
CA ALA A 98 17.71 0.54 15.87
C ALA A 98 17.26 0.58 14.40
N PHE A 99 16.27 -0.23 14.02
CA PHE A 99 15.71 -0.19 12.66
C PHE A 99 15.15 1.19 12.33
N VAL A 100 14.32 1.79 13.18
CA VAL A 100 13.79 3.15 12.98
C VAL A 100 14.92 4.17 12.85
N ALA A 101 15.95 4.09 13.69
CA ALA A 101 17.10 4.99 13.63
C ALA A 101 17.88 4.87 12.31
N THR A 102 17.98 3.66 11.74
CA THR A 102 18.66 3.46 10.44
C THR A 102 17.85 3.93 9.24
N GLN A 103 16.51 3.83 9.32
CA GLN A 103 15.63 4.14 8.19
C GLN A 103 15.16 5.60 8.17
N SER A 104 15.14 6.26 9.33
CA SER A 104 14.76 7.65 9.43
C SER A 104 15.95 8.56 9.15
N ALA A 105 15.87 9.35 8.08
CA ALA A 105 16.84 10.41 7.79
C ALA A 105 16.93 11.47 8.90
N ALA A 106 15.93 11.55 9.79
CA ALA A 106 15.87 12.45 10.94
C ALA A 106 16.32 11.78 12.26
N GLY A 107 16.77 10.51 12.23
CA GLY A 107 17.05 9.72 13.43
C GLY A 107 15.78 9.17 14.11
N ALA A 108 15.89 8.67 15.34
CA ALA A 108 14.79 8.08 16.10
C ALA A 108 13.81 9.13 16.67
N THR A 109 13.23 9.96 15.81
CA THR A 109 12.17 10.91 16.15
C THR A 109 10.79 10.24 16.12
N PRO A 110 9.78 10.77 16.86
CA PRO A 110 8.41 10.28 16.79
C PRO A 110 7.85 10.27 15.35
N GLU A 111 8.14 11.31 14.58
CA GLU A 111 7.72 11.43 13.18
C GLU A 111 8.41 10.37 12.31
N GLY A 112 9.71 10.17 12.50
CA GLY A 112 10.48 9.14 11.80
C GLY A 112 9.94 7.73 12.09
N GLY A 113 9.66 7.42 13.36
CA GLY A 113 9.04 6.17 13.77
C GLY A 113 7.66 5.96 13.16
N PHE A 114 6.83 7.00 13.11
CA PHE A 114 5.52 6.96 12.46
C PHE A 114 5.62 6.63 10.98
N PHE A 115 6.47 7.35 10.22
CA PHE A 115 6.64 7.09 8.79
C PHE A 115 7.19 5.69 8.52
N VAL A 116 8.23 5.27 9.24
CA VAL A 116 8.78 3.90 9.14
C VAL A 116 7.69 2.86 9.42
N GLY A 117 6.85 3.08 10.43
CA GLY A 117 5.71 2.22 10.74
C GLY A 117 4.69 2.14 9.60
N VAL A 118 4.27 3.28 9.05
CA VAL A 118 3.30 3.34 7.93
C VAL A 118 3.82 2.58 6.70
N PHE A 119 5.08 2.80 6.32
CA PHE A 119 5.67 2.09 5.18
C PHE A 119 5.88 0.61 5.45
N SER A 120 6.31 0.24 6.67
CA SER A 120 6.45 -1.17 7.04
C SER A 120 5.10 -1.88 6.99
N ALA A 121 4.02 -1.24 7.45
CA ALA A 121 2.68 -1.78 7.37
C ALA A 121 2.24 -2.02 5.91
N ALA A 122 2.44 -1.04 5.05
CA ALA A 122 2.16 -1.17 3.62
C ALA A 122 2.99 -2.30 2.98
N ILE A 123 4.27 -2.43 3.31
CA ILE A 123 5.15 -3.49 2.77
C ILE A 123 4.63 -4.88 3.16
N PHE A 124 4.36 -5.12 4.45
CA PHE A 124 3.88 -6.43 4.90
C PHE A 124 2.51 -6.77 4.33
N GLN A 125 1.61 -5.78 4.23
CA GLN A 125 0.31 -5.95 3.59
C GLN A 125 0.45 -6.32 2.11
N ILE A 126 1.25 -5.58 1.34
CA ILE A 126 1.45 -5.82 -0.09
C ILE A 126 2.18 -7.14 -0.32
N ALA A 127 3.17 -7.49 0.52
CA ALA A 127 3.90 -8.75 0.43
C ALA A 127 2.98 -9.95 0.69
N GLY A 128 2.18 -9.91 1.77
CA GLY A 128 1.20 -10.95 2.07
C GLY A 128 0.15 -11.07 0.97
N TYR A 129 -0.41 -9.94 0.53
CA TYR A 129 -1.33 -9.88 -0.60
C TYR A 129 -0.71 -10.51 -1.87
N GLY A 130 0.50 -10.09 -2.25
CA GLY A 130 1.18 -10.54 -3.47
C GLY A 130 1.51 -12.02 -3.46
N LEU A 131 1.93 -12.56 -2.30
CA LEU A 131 2.18 -13.98 -2.12
C LEU A 131 0.92 -14.80 -2.36
N VAL A 132 -0.18 -14.47 -1.67
CA VAL A 132 -1.43 -15.22 -1.79
C VAL A 132 -2.07 -15.05 -3.16
N TRP A 133 -2.01 -13.84 -3.74
CA TRP A 133 -2.46 -13.59 -5.11
C TRP A 133 -1.72 -14.45 -6.12
N THR A 134 -0.39 -14.58 -5.98
CA THR A 134 0.43 -15.43 -6.84
C THR A 134 0.08 -16.91 -6.67
N CYS A 135 -0.02 -17.37 -5.42
CA CYS A 135 -0.44 -18.75 -5.11
C CYS A 135 -1.82 -19.08 -5.68
N TRP A 136 -2.77 -18.14 -5.65
CA TRP A 136 -4.10 -18.32 -6.24
C TRP A 136 -4.00 -18.64 -7.74
N TRP A 137 -3.26 -17.85 -8.51
CA TRP A 137 -3.07 -18.12 -9.95
C TRP A 137 -2.30 -19.41 -10.22
N LEU A 138 -1.27 -19.72 -9.44
CA LEU A 138 -0.52 -20.98 -9.56
C LEU A 138 -1.44 -22.19 -9.33
N SER A 139 -2.31 -22.13 -8.33
CA SER A 139 -3.27 -23.21 -8.04
C SER A 139 -4.26 -23.43 -9.19
N LYS A 140 -4.72 -22.36 -9.85
CA LYS A 140 -5.65 -22.45 -10.99
C LYS A 140 -4.96 -22.91 -12.27
N ARG A 141 -3.65 -22.71 -12.39
CA ARG A 141 -2.85 -23.26 -13.49
C ARG A 141 -2.52 -24.73 -13.28
N ALA A 142 -2.23 -25.14 -12.05
CA ALA A 142 -1.90 -26.53 -11.69
C ALA A 142 -3.13 -27.45 -11.61
N GLY A 143 -4.34 -26.88 -11.47
CA GLY A 143 -5.61 -27.60 -11.50
C GLY A 143 -6.26 -27.68 -12.89
N ARG A 144 -5.54 -27.31 -13.95
CA ARG A 144 -5.78 -27.78 -15.32
C ARG A 144 -4.92 -29.02 -15.55
#